data_AF-A0A520AIX1-F1
#
_entry.id   AF-A0A520AIX1-F1
#
_cell.length_a   1.000
_cell.length_b   1.000
_cell.length_c   1.000
_cell.angle_alpha   90.00
_cell.angle_beta   90.00
_cell.angle_gamma   90.00
#
_symmetry.space_group_name_H-M   'P 1'
#
loop_
_entity.id
_entity.type
_entity.pdbx_description
1 polymer ?
#
loop_
_entity_poly.entity_id
_entity_poly.type
_entity_poly.pdbx_seq_one_letter_code
_entity_poly.pdbx_strand_id
1 'polypeptide(L)'
;MNKNAQKLDLPDRAKWLLIIGFLVILTSPILLTIRAFTPEFDFSTTGQIGDTIGGITSPFLNLIASFLLFYALKSQVQANKLVQDQIEESKVEKTNNKEAENLNQLYKYLNDSINAFKFKSLPEDYLSNVEYLNIDTEFSGGGAFSEMFKQIRCHYHGPQHVLEDCPPVSELLSILKIMNLILLRLLNSDCDNKGILITLIRHQFEYKIATNIKRQDIADLEIYFCPDCKCPHGLPEEIRLLVKSIQDKIIQIEE
;
A
#
# COMPACT_ATOMS: atom_id res chain seq x y z
N MET A 1 -11.10 12.95 3.14
CA MET A 1 -10.48 14.26 3.45
C MET A 1 -11.52 15.15 4.11
N ASN A 2 -11.56 15.17 5.45
CA ASN A 2 -12.48 16.02 6.20
C ASN A 2 -11.73 17.28 6.65
N LYS A 3 -11.89 18.40 5.94
CA LYS A 3 -11.37 19.71 6.36
C LYS A 3 -12.38 20.35 7.32
N ASN A 4 -12.51 19.80 8.51
CA ASN A 4 -13.06 20.55 9.63
C ASN A 4 -11.92 21.32 10.26
N ALA A 5 -11.68 22.53 9.74
CA ALA A 5 -11.01 23.55 10.54
C ALA A 5 -11.88 23.74 11.78
N GLN A 6 -11.44 23.17 12.91
CA GLN A 6 -12.01 23.46 14.22
C GLN A 6 -11.98 24.98 14.39
N LYS A 7 -13.13 25.64 14.18
CA LYS A 7 -13.33 26.99 14.69
C LYS A 7 -13.08 26.90 16.18
N LEU A 8 -12.10 27.65 16.66
CA LEU A 8 -11.86 27.82 18.09
C LEU A 8 -13.13 28.46 18.66
N ASP A 9 -14.06 27.65 19.14
CA ASP A 9 -15.30 28.14 19.72
C ASP A 9 -14.99 28.58 21.14
N LEU A 10 -14.59 29.84 21.28
CA LEU A 10 -14.46 30.45 22.60
C LEU A 10 -15.83 30.37 23.26
N PRO A 11 -15.94 29.82 24.48
CA PRO A 11 -17.22 29.76 25.17
C PRO A 11 -17.81 31.17 25.26
N ASP A 12 -19.10 31.33 24.97
CA ASP A 12 -19.71 32.65 24.73
C ASP A 12 -19.53 33.65 25.88
N ARG A 13 -19.36 33.15 27.12
CA ARG A 13 -19.03 33.95 28.30
C ARG A 13 -17.65 34.62 28.22
N ALA A 14 -16.66 33.94 27.63
CA ALA A 14 -15.31 34.47 27.44
C ALA A 14 -15.30 35.59 26.39
N LYS A 15 -16.10 35.47 25.33
CA LYS A 15 -16.29 36.52 24.31
C LYS A 15 -16.84 37.80 24.96
N TRP A 16 -17.89 37.68 25.77
CA TRP A 16 -18.47 38.82 26.49
C TRP A 16 -17.52 39.43 27.53
N LEU A 17 -16.77 38.61 28.26
CA LEU A 17 -15.76 39.10 29.22
C LEU A 17 -14.65 39.92 28.53
N LEU A 18 -14.17 39.49 27.36
CA LEU A 18 -13.17 40.22 26.60
C LEU A 18 -13.70 41.54 26.06
N ILE A 19 -14.93 41.56 25.54
CA ILE A 19 -15.57 42.79 25.03
C ILE A 19 -15.79 43.80 26.16
N ILE A 20 -16.31 43.34 27.30
CA ILE A 20 -16.53 44.18 28.47
C ILE A 20 -15.20 44.69 29.01
N GLY A 21 -14.19 43.84 29.16
CA GLY A 21 -12.86 44.24 29.61
C GLY A 21 -12.23 45.28 28.70
N PHE A 22 -12.34 45.10 27.38
CA PHE A 22 -11.84 46.06 26.40
C PHE A 22 -12.55 47.42 26.49
N LEU A 23 -13.89 47.41 26.62
CA LEU A 23 -14.68 48.64 26.81
C LEU A 23 -14.31 49.36 28.11
N VAL A 24 -14.13 48.61 29.20
CA VAL A 24 -13.73 49.17 30.50
C VAL A 24 -12.35 49.84 30.40
N ILE A 25 -11.36 49.20 29.77
CA ILE A 25 -10.01 49.77 29.60
C ILE A 25 -10.04 51.09 28.80
N LEU A 26 -10.87 51.18 27.75
CA LEU A 26 -10.97 52.39 26.93
C LEU A 26 -11.78 53.51 27.61
N THR A 27 -12.83 53.16 28.35
CA THR A 27 -13.75 54.13 28.94
C THR A 27 -13.33 54.56 30.34
N SER A 28 -12.57 53.75 31.08
CA SER A 28 -12.19 54.05 32.46
C SER A 28 -11.34 55.33 32.63
N PRO A 29 -10.34 55.63 31.79
CA PRO A 29 -9.56 56.86 31.95
C PRO A 29 -10.44 58.09 31.75
N ILE A 30 -11.33 58.05 30.76
CA ILE A 30 -12.28 59.14 30.47
C ILE A 30 -13.27 59.30 31.63
N LEU A 31 -13.91 58.21 32.06
CA LEU A 31 -14.91 58.25 33.13
C LEU A 31 -14.34 58.70 34.49
N LEU A 32 -13.10 58.32 34.80
CA LEU A 32 -12.47 58.64 36.09
C LEU A 32 -11.75 60.00 36.10
N THR A 33 -11.59 60.66 34.95
CA THR A 33 -10.95 62.00 34.83
C THR A 33 -11.92 63.13 34.50
N ILE A 34 -13.20 62.84 34.26
CA ILE A 34 -14.24 63.86 34.09
C ILE A 34 -14.41 64.67 35.39
N ARG A 35 -14.73 65.96 35.25
CA ARG A 35 -14.91 66.91 36.38
C ARG A 35 -15.93 66.35 37.39
N ALA A 36 -15.51 66.17 38.63
CA ALA A 36 -16.31 65.56 39.68
C ALA A 36 -17.59 66.35 39.99
N PHE A 37 -18.70 65.64 40.15
CA PHE A 37 -20.01 66.23 40.46
C PHE A 37 -20.15 66.61 41.95
N THR A 38 -19.41 65.92 42.82
CA THR A 38 -19.30 66.22 44.26
C THR A 38 -17.82 66.12 44.71
N PRO A 39 -17.41 66.89 45.73
CA PRO A 39 -16.01 66.94 46.18
C PRO A 39 -15.48 65.61 46.70
N GLU A 40 -16.34 64.68 47.15
CA GLU A 40 -15.92 63.34 47.58
C GLU A 40 -15.48 62.41 46.43
N PHE A 41 -15.78 62.77 45.17
CA PHE A 41 -15.42 62.00 43.97
C PHE A 41 -14.38 62.72 43.08
N ASP A 42 -13.64 63.68 43.65
CA ASP A 42 -12.54 64.35 42.95
C ASP A 42 -11.25 63.52 43.00
N PHE A 43 -10.96 62.82 41.90
CA PHE A 43 -9.76 62.01 41.73
C PHE A 43 -8.60 62.77 41.04
N SER A 44 -8.72 64.08 40.85
CA SER A 44 -7.70 64.89 40.14
C SER A 44 -6.31 64.86 40.80
N THR A 45 -6.23 64.55 42.10
CA THR A 45 -4.99 64.51 42.88
C THR A 45 -4.52 63.09 43.23
N THR A 46 -5.25 62.04 42.83
CA THR A 46 -4.98 60.65 43.23
C THR A 46 -4.07 59.89 42.26
N GLY A 47 -3.49 60.56 41.26
CA GLY A 47 -2.59 59.96 40.26
C GLY A 47 -1.43 59.17 40.87
N GLN A 48 -0.79 59.70 41.93
CA GLN A 48 0.30 59.00 42.64
C GLN A 48 -0.12 57.66 43.27
N ILE A 49 -1.39 57.53 43.66
CA ILE A 49 -1.94 56.26 44.17
C ILE A 49 -2.04 55.25 43.03
N GLY A 50 -2.54 55.68 41.87
CA GLY A 50 -2.58 54.87 40.65
C GLY A 50 -1.19 54.42 40.18
N ASP A 51 -0.21 55.33 40.20
CA ASP A 51 1.19 55.05 39.85
C ASP A 51 1.83 54.05 40.82
N THR A 52 1.52 54.16 42.12
CA THR A 52 2.02 53.22 43.13
C THR A 52 1.40 51.83 42.98
N ILE A 53 0.08 51.76 42.75
CA ILE A 53 -0.62 50.50 42.47
C ILE A 53 -0.08 49.88 41.19
N GLY A 54 0.05 50.66 40.11
CA GLY A 54 0.60 50.20 38.82
C GLY A 54 2.05 49.73 38.93
N GLY A 55 2.90 50.48 39.64
CA GLY A 55 4.30 50.14 39.86
C GLY A 55 4.50 48.86 40.67
N ILE A 56 3.65 48.62 41.68
CA ILE A 56 3.69 47.38 42.48
C ILE A 56 3.07 46.22 41.71
N THR A 57 1.94 46.41 41.04
CA THR A 57 1.18 45.33 40.38
C THR A 57 1.79 44.87 39.05
N SER A 58 2.43 45.77 38.30
CA SER A 58 2.99 45.48 36.97
C SER A 58 3.98 44.30 36.98
N PRO A 59 4.97 44.22 37.90
CA PRO A 59 5.83 43.04 38.02
C PRO A 59 5.08 41.72 38.25
N PHE A 60 4.03 41.71 39.07
CA PHE A 60 3.23 40.50 39.32
C PHE A 60 2.41 40.09 38.10
N LEU A 61 1.78 41.05 37.41
CA LEU A 61 1.05 40.78 36.18
C LEU A 61 1.96 40.26 35.07
N ASN A 62 3.17 40.83 34.93
CA ASN A 62 4.17 40.36 33.98
C ASN A 62 4.64 38.93 34.29
N LEU A 63 4.79 38.60 35.58
CA LEU A 63 5.13 37.24 36.01
C LEU A 63 4.00 36.25 35.67
N ILE A 64 2.75 36.59 35.98
CA ILE A 64 1.58 35.78 35.64
C ILE A 64 1.48 35.60 34.12
N ALA A 65 1.63 36.68 33.34
CA ALA A 65 1.63 36.63 31.88
C ALA A 65 2.73 35.72 31.33
N SER A 66 3.93 35.78 31.89
CA SER A 66 5.06 34.92 31.51
C SER A 66 4.79 33.44 31.82
N PHE A 67 4.17 33.13 32.97
CA PHE A 67 3.74 31.77 33.30
C PHE A 67 2.67 31.27 32.34
N LEU A 68 1.64 32.08 32.05
CA LEU A 68 0.59 31.73 31.11
C LEU A 68 1.15 31.49 29.70
N LEU A 69 2.08 32.35 29.25
CA LEU A 69 2.77 32.18 27.98
C LEU A 69 3.59 30.89 27.95
N PHE A 70 4.32 30.57 29.02
CA PHE A 70 5.05 29.31 29.13
C PHE A 70 4.12 28.09 29.02
N TYR A 71 2.99 28.09 29.74
CA TYR A 71 2.00 27.01 29.63
C TYR A 71 1.37 26.91 28.24
N ALA A 72 1.08 28.05 27.61
CA ALA A 72 0.56 28.09 26.25
C ALA A 72 1.57 27.48 25.26
N LEU A 73 2.84 27.87 25.32
CA LEU A 73 3.91 27.32 24.50
C LEU A 73 4.11 25.82 24.77
N LYS A 74 4.08 25.40 26.04
CA LYS A 74 4.16 23.98 26.41
C LYS A 74 3.00 23.16 25.83
N SER A 75 1.78 23.71 25.84
CA SER A 75 0.60 23.08 25.22
C SER A 75 0.74 23.00 23.71
N GLN A 76 1.22 24.06 23.06
CA GLN A 76 1.49 24.09 21.62
C GLN A 76 2.54 23.04 21.21
N VAL A 77 3.63 22.90 21.95
CA VAL A 77 4.66 21.88 21.69
C VAL A 77 4.08 20.46 21.81
N GLN A 78 3.26 20.21 22.84
CA GLN A 78 2.58 18.91 22.99
C GLN A 78 1.62 18.62 21.84
N ALA A 79 0.82 19.61 21.42
CA ALA A 79 -0.07 19.46 20.28
C ALA A 79 0.70 19.17 18.98
N ASN A 80 1.82 19.86 18.73
CA ASN A 80 2.67 19.60 17.58
C ASN A 80 3.26 18.18 17.58
N LYS A 81 3.68 17.69 18.75
CA LYS A 81 4.16 16.31 18.88
C LYS A 81 3.07 15.30 18.54
N LEU A 82 1.85 15.48 19.09
CA LEU A 82 0.72 14.61 18.78
C LEU A 82 0.37 14.61 17.27
N VAL A 83 0.43 15.76 16.62
CA VAL A 83 0.20 15.87 15.17
C VAL A 83 1.30 15.15 14.38
N GLN A 84 2.56 15.25 14.79
CA GLN A 84 3.67 14.53 14.15
C GLN A 84 3.50 13.02 14.28
N ASP A 85 3.16 12.53 15.47
CA ASP A 85 2.92 11.11 15.73
C ASP A 85 1.78 10.58 14.83
N GLN A 86 0.66 11.32 14.72
CA GLN A 86 -0.45 10.98 13.82
C GLN A 86 -0.06 10.97 12.33
N ILE A 87 0.80 11.90 11.91
CA ILE A 87 1.28 11.94 10.51
C ILE A 87 2.14 10.71 10.23
N GLU A 88 3.02 10.34 11.16
CA GLU A 88 3.89 9.17 11.02
C GLU A 88 3.08 7.87 10.94
N GLU A 89 2.13 7.67 11.85
CA GLU A 89 1.18 6.55 11.80
C GLU A 89 0.42 6.50 10.46
N SER A 90 -0.12 7.64 10.01
CA SER A 90 -0.84 7.72 8.73
C SER A 90 0.04 7.43 7.51
N LYS A 91 1.35 7.69 7.61
CA LYS A 91 2.31 7.44 6.52
C LYS A 91 2.63 5.95 6.42
N VAL A 92 2.77 5.27 7.56
CA VAL A 92 2.92 3.81 7.62
C VAL A 92 1.67 3.16 7.03
N GLU A 93 0.47 3.54 7.49
CA GLU A 93 -0.80 3.01 6.98
C GLU A 93 -0.96 3.22 5.46
N LYS A 94 -0.65 4.42 4.96
CA LYS A 94 -0.69 4.71 3.51
C LYS A 94 0.29 3.86 2.71
N THR A 95 1.47 3.59 3.26
CA THR A 95 2.48 2.76 2.59
C THR A 95 1.98 1.33 2.47
N ASN A 96 1.44 0.77 3.56
CA ASN A 96 0.87 -0.58 3.57
C ASN A 96 -0.34 -0.69 2.62
N ASN A 97 -1.25 0.28 2.65
CA ASN A 97 -2.40 0.32 1.75
C ASN A 97 -1.99 0.41 0.28
N LYS A 98 -0.96 1.21 -0.03
CA LYS A 98 -0.43 1.33 -1.39
C LYS A 98 0.23 0.04 -1.86
N GLU A 99 0.93 -0.67 -0.99
CA GLU A 99 1.50 -1.97 -1.30
C GLU A 99 0.40 -3.00 -1.61
N ALA A 100 -0.64 -3.07 -0.78
CA ALA A 100 -1.81 -3.93 -1.01
C ALA A 100 -2.50 -3.61 -2.35
N GLU A 101 -2.67 -2.32 -2.67
CA GLU A 101 -3.23 -1.89 -3.95
C GLU A 101 -2.36 -2.32 -5.13
N ASN A 102 -1.04 -2.13 -5.03
CA ASN A 102 -0.10 -2.56 -6.07
C ASN A 102 -0.15 -4.08 -6.29
N LEU A 103 -0.22 -4.88 -5.23
CA LEU A 103 -0.33 -6.35 -5.33
C LEU A 103 -1.64 -6.77 -6.01
N ASN A 104 -2.75 -6.13 -5.67
CA ASN A 104 -4.03 -6.36 -6.32
C ASN A 104 -4.00 -6.00 -7.82
N GLN A 105 -3.33 -4.89 -8.18
CA GLN A 105 -3.13 -4.53 -9.59
C GLN A 105 -2.30 -5.58 -10.31
N LEU A 106 -1.16 -6.00 -9.74
CA LEU A 106 -0.31 -7.05 -10.32
C LEU A 106 -1.07 -8.37 -10.51
N TYR A 107 -1.91 -8.76 -9.55
CA TYR A 107 -2.77 -9.93 -9.70
C TYR A 107 -3.76 -9.77 -10.86
N LYS A 108 -4.39 -8.60 -11.03
CA LYS A 108 -5.29 -8.33 -12.15
C LYS A 108 -4.56 -8.45 -13.49
N TYR A 109 -3.39 -7.82 -13.62
CA TYR A 109 -2.57 -7.97 -14.82
C TYR A 109 -2.22 -9.42 -15.10
N LEU A 110 -1.79 -10.18 -14.08
CA LEU A 110 -1.50 -11.61 -14.22
C LEU A 110 -2.72 -12.40 -14.70
N ASN A 111 -3.88 -12.21 -14.07
CA ASN A 111 -5.13 -12.88 -14.45
C ASN A 111 -5.53 -12.55 -15.89
N ASP A 112 -5.40 -11.29 -16.30
CA ASP A 112 -5.74 -10.85 -17.65
C ASP A 112 -4.77 -11.44 -18.68
N SER A 113 -3.46 -11.46 -18.38
CA SER A 113 -2.45 -12.14 -19.21
C SER A 113 -2.73 -13.63 -19.35
N ILE A 114 -3.08 -14.32 -18.25
CA ILE A 114 -3.44 -15.75 -18.29
C ILE A 114 -4.65 -15.97 -19.19
N ASN A 115 -5.70 -15.17 -19.06
CA ASN A 115 -6.94 -15.36 -19.84
C ASN A 115 -6.76 -14.96 -21.31
N ALA A 116 -5.91 -13.98 -21.60
CA ALA A 116 -5.59 -13.53 -22.95
C ALA A 116 -4.54 -14.40 -23.66
N PHE A 117 -3.82 -15.25 -22.93
CA PHE A 117 -2.81 -16.15 -23.48
C PHE A 117 -3.42 -17.03 -24.57
N LYS A 118 -2.73 -17.09 -25.72
CA LYS A 118 -3.17 -17.83 -26.90
C LYS A 118 -2.07 -18.78 -27.34
N PHE A 119 -2.48 -19.97 -27.74
CA PHE A 119 -1.55 -20.97 -28.25
C PHE A 119 -2.23 -21.83 -29.32
N LYS A 120 -1.53 -22.01 -30.44
CA LYS A 120 -1.96 -22.89 -31.54
C LYS A 120 -1.09 -24.15 -31.57
N SER A 121 0.21 -23.97 -31.84
CA SER A 121 1.16 -25.07 -31.91
C SER A 121 2.59 -24.56 -31.75
N LEU A 122 3.50 -25.43 -31.33
CA LEU A 122 4.93 -25.28 -31.55
C LEU A 122 5.26 -25.51 -33.04
N PRO A 123 6.47 -25.14 -33.51
CA PRO A 123 6.83 -25.30 -34.92
C PRO A 123 6.72 -26.77 -35.35
N GLU A 124 5.93 -27.01 -36.40
CA GLU A 124 5.54 -28.35 -36.85
C GLU A 124 6.74 -29.22 -37.25
N ASP A 125 7.80 -28.61 -37.79
CA ASP A 125 9.06 -29.28 -38.18
C ASP A 125 9.73 -30.01 -37.01
N TYR A 126 9.42 -29.61 -35.77
CA TYR A 126 9.98 -30.16 -34.54
C TYR A 126 8.97 -30.96 -33.72
N LEU A 127 7.76 -31.19 -34.24
CA LEU A 127 6.74 -31.98 -33.58
C LEU A 127 6.72 -33.42 -34.12
N SER A 128 6.56 -34.39 -33.23
CA SER A 128 6.21 -35.77 -33.61
C SER A 128 4.87 -36.20 -33.06
N ASN A 129 4.36 -37.29 -33.64
CA ASN A 129 3.03 -37.82 -33.33
C ASN A 129 1.93 -36.75 -33.56
N VAL A 130 2.10 -35.94 -34.63
CA VAL A 130 1.25 -34.80 -34.98
C VAL A 130 -0.21 -35.21 -35.23
N GLU A 131 -0.44 -36.47 -35.63
CA GLU A 131 -1.78 -37.05 -35.78
C GLU A 131 -2.62 -37.05 -34.49
N TYR A 132 -1.97 -36.95 -33.31
CA TYR A 132 -2.61 -36.86 -32.00
C TYR A 132 -2.62 -35.42 -31.43
N LEU A 133 -2.19 -34.44 -32.23
CA LEU A 133 -2.13 -33.03 -31.88
C LEU A 133 -3.21 -32.25 -32.63
N ASN A 134 -3.79 -31.28 -31.93
CA ASN A 134 -4.66 -30.31 -32.56
C ASN A 134 -3.82 -29.07 -32.90
N ILE A 135 -3.17 -29.11 -34.06
CA ILE A 135 -2.30 -28.02 -34.53
C ILE A 135 -3.07 -26.89 -35.21
N ASP A 136 -4.32 -27.12 -35.62
CA ASP A 136 -5.11 -26.13 -36.35
C ASP A 136 -5.95 -25.21 -35.46
N THR A 137 -6.29 -25.69 -34.25
CA THR A 137 -7.13 -24.93 -33.31
C THR A 137 -6.28 -23.98 -32.49
N GLU A 138 -6.64 -22.69 -32.50
CA GLU A 138 -6.11 -21.73 -31.52
C GLU A 138 -6.87 -21.88 -30.21
N PHE A 139 -6.15 -22.26 -29.15
CA PHE A 139 -6.65 -22.31 -27.79
C PHE A 139 -6.40 -20.98 -27.08
N SER A 140 -7.16 -20.71 -26.03
CA SER A 140 -6.97 -19.56 -25.15
C SER A 140 -7.05 -19.95 -23.66
N GLY A 141 -6.47 -19.10 -22.81
CA GLY A 141 -6.53 -19.28 -21.36
C GLY A 141 -5.93 -20.62 -20.91
N GLY A 142 -6.62 -21.29 -19.99
CA GLY A 142 -6.16 -22.59 -19.47
C GLY A 142 -6.03 -23.69 -20.53
N GLY A 143 -6.83 -23.65 -21.60
CA GLY A 143 -6.72 -24.59 -22.71
C GLY A 143 -5.40 -24.41 -23.47
N ALA A 144 -4.99 -23.16 -23.67
CA ALA A 144 -3.72 -22.83 -24.33
C ALA A 144 -2.51 -23.31 -23.53
N PHE A 145 -2.51 -23.10 -22.21
CA PHE A 145 -1.46 -23.63 -21.34
C PHE A 145 -1.41 -25.17 -21.36
N SER A 146 -2.56 -25.82 -21.24
CA SER A 146 -2.65 -27.29 -21.25
C SER A 146 -2.09 -27.88 -22.55
N GLU A 147 -2.47 -27.30 -23.71
CA GLU A 147 -1.99 -27.79 -25.00
C GLU A 147 -0.50 -27.52 -25.20
N MET A 148 -0.02 -26.34 -24.80
CA MET A 148 1.40 -26.01 -24.85
C MET A 148 2.25 -26.94 -23.97
N PHE A 149 1.85 -27.17 -22.72
CA PHE A 149 2.56 -28.09 -21.83
C PHE A 149 2.56 -29.53 -22.35
N LYS A 150 1.45 -29.98 -22.96
CA LYS A 150 1.39 -31.28 -23.63
C LYS A 150 2.43 -31.36 -24.75
N GLN A 151 2.47 -30.36 -25.63
CA GLN A 151 3.42 -30.34 -26.76
C GLN A 151 4.88 -30.27 -26.30
N ILE A 152 5.21 -29.39 -25.35
CA ILE A 152 6.57 -29.26 -24.79
C ILE A 152 7.03 -30.60 -24.18
N ARG A 153 6.17 -31.25 -23.38
CA ARG A 153 6.55 -32.46 -22.62
C ARG A 153 6.75 -33.70 -23.47
N CYS A 154 5.89 -33.89 -24.46
CA CYS A 154 5.72 -35.20 -25.11
C CYS A 154 5.92 -35.21 -26.62
N HIS A 155 5.93 -34.04 -27.28
CA HIS A 155 5.88 -33.99 -28.74
C HIS A 155 7.00 -33.17 -29.38
N TYR A 156 7.57 -32.22 -28.64
CA TYR A 156 8.64 -31.37 -29.15
C TYR A 156 9.99 -32.07 -29.13
N HIS A 157 10.66 -32.14 -30.27
CA HIS A 157 11.96 -32.79 -30.46
C HIS A 157 12.98 -31.88 -31.17
N GLY A 158 12.73 -30.58 -31.15
CA GLY A 158 13.67 -29.58 -31.64
C GLY A 158 14.76 -29.26 -30.61
N PRO A 159 15.80 -28.52 -31.02
CA PRO A 159 16.83 -28.07 -30.10
C PRO A 159 16.27 -27.01 -29.15
N GLN A 160 16.73 -27.03 -27.90
CA GLN A 160 16.23 -26.18 -26.80
C GLN A 160 16.17 -24.68 -27.14
N HIS A 161 17.15 -24.14 -27.88
CA HIS A 161 17.16 -22.73 -28.27
C HIS A 161 15.97 -22.34 -29.16
N VAL A 162 15.49 -23.23 -30.04
CA VAL A 162 14.31 -22.96 -30.87
C VAL A 162 13.06 -22.85 -30.00
N LEU A 163 12.96 -23.65 -28.94
CA LEU A 163 11.86 -23.58 -27.99
C LEU A 163 11.89 -22.27 -27.19
N GLU A 164 13.07 -21.81 -26.80
CA GLU A 164 13.27 -20.54 -26.07
C GLU A 164 12.93 -19.32 -26.94
N ASP A 165 13.26 -19.38 -28.23
CA ASP A 165 12.95 -18.33 -29.21
C ASP A 165 11.45 -18.30 -29.61
N CYS A 166 10.66 -19.31 -29.23
CA CYS A 166 9.23 -19.34 -29.52
C CYS A 166 8.48 -18.28 -28.70
N PRO A 167 7.75 -17.33 -29.34
CA PRO A 167 7.03 -16.28 -28.62
C PRO A 167 6.05 -16.78 -27.55
N PRO A 168 5.23 -17.83 -27.77
CA PRO A 168 4.32 -18.35 -26.74
C PRO A 168 5.05 -18.91 -25.52
N VAL A 169 6.25 -19.48 -25.70
CA VAL A 169 7.07 -20.02 -24.62
C VAL A 169 7.69 -18.88 -23.80
N SER A 170 8.16 -17.83 -24.48
CA SER A 170 8.63 -16.61 -23.83
C SER A 170 7.53 -15.91 -23.02
N GLU A 171 6.30 -15.90 -23.52
CA GLU A 171 5.14 -15.36 -22.80
C GLU A 171 4.77 -16.23 -21.58
N LEU A 172 4.76 -17.56 -21.72
CA LEU A 172 4.62 -18.50 -20.59
C LEU A 172 5.64 -18.20 -19.48
N LEU A 173 6.93 -18.11 -19.85
CA LEU A 173 8.01 -17.83 -18.91
C LEU A 173 7.79 -16.50 -18.20
N SER A 174 7.32 -15.48 -18.92
CA SER A 174 7.00 -14.16 -18.37
C SER A 174 5.86 -14.26 -17.35
N ILE A 175 4.78 -14.98 -17.68
CA ILE A 175 3.65 -15.21 -16.78
C ILE A 175 4.08 -15.95 -15.50
N LEU A 176 4.87 -17.01 -15.63
CA LEU A 176 5.41 -17.76 -14.49
C LEU A 176 6.34 -16.89 -13.63
N LYS A 177 7.21 -16.07 -14.25
CA LYS A 177 8.10 -15.14 -13.53
C LYS A 177 7.30 -14.09 -12.75
N ILE A 178 6.27 -13.49 -13.36
CA ILE A 178 5.39 -12.53 -12.70
C ILE A 178 4.69 -13.19 -11.51
N MET A 179 4.12 -14.38 -11.70
CA MET A 179 3.46 -15.12 -10.63
C MET A 179 4.41 -15.43 -9.47
N ASN A 180 5.62 -15.92 -9.77
CA ASN A 180 6.64 -16.20 -8.76
C ASN A 180 7.06 -14.93 -7.99
N LEU A 181 7.17 -13.79 -8.68
CA LEU A 181 7.51 -12.50 -8.08
C LEU A 181 6.39 -11.99 -7.17
N ILE A 182 5.12 -12.13 -7.57
CA ILE A 182 3.98 -11.74 -6.74
C ILE A 182 3.96 -12.58 -5.46
N LEU A 183 4.15 -13.91 -5.57
CA LEU A 183 4.21 -14.80 -4.41
C LEU A 183 5.39 -14.47 -3.48
N LEU A 184 6.57 -14.16 -4.04
CA LEU A 184 7.73 -13.72 -3.26
C LEU A 184 7.45 -12.42 -2.49
N ARG A 185 6.75 -11.46 -3.10
CA ARG A 185 6.36 -10.22 -2.41
C ARG A 185 5.33 -10.49 -1.34
N LEU A 186 4.33 -11.32 -1.62
CA LEU A 186 3.31 -11.71 -0.64
C LEU A 186 3.92 -12.42 0.57
N LEU A 187 4.93 -13.28 0.38
CA LEU A 187 5.66 -13.91 1.48
C LEU A 187 6.23 -12.88 2.47
N ASN A 188 6.78 -11.78 1.95
CA ASN A 188 7.48 -10.77 2.71
C ASN A 188 6.61 -9.58 3.15
N SER A 189 5.31 -9.54 2.79
CA SER A 189 4.44 -8.41 3.12
C SER A 189 3.48 -8.69 4.28
N ASP A 190 3.20 -7.64 5.06
CA ASP A 190 2.24 -7.64 6.18
C ASP A 190 0.81 -7.26 5.71
N CYS A 191 0.45 -7.62 4.48
CA CYS A 191 -0.84 -7.27 3.89
C CYS A 191 -1.99 -8.09 4.50
N ASP A 192 -3.04 -7.43 5.01
CA ASP A 192 -4.24 -8.08 5.57
C ASP A 192 -4.91 -9.08 4.60
N ASN A 193 -4.89 -8.78 3.30
CA ASN A 193 -5.56 -9.58 2.26
C ASN A 193 -4.66 -10.65 1.63
N LYS A 194 -3.49 -10.91 2.22
CA LYS A 194 -2.51 -11.89 1.72
C LYS A 194 -3.15 -13.24 1.44
N GLY A 195 -3.89 -13.82 2.39
CA GLY A 195 -4.52 -15.14 2.22
C GLY A 195 -5.49 -15.23 1.02
N ILE A 196 -6.23 -14.16 0.74
CA ILE A 196 -7.14 -14.10 -0.42
C ILE A 196 -6.32 -14.10 -1.72
N LEU A 197 -5.30 -13.24 -1.81
CA LEU A 197 -4.45 -13.15 -3.00
C LEU A 197 -3.73 -14.46 -3.30
N ILE A 198 -3.22 -15.14 -2.28
CA ILE A 198 -2.60 -16.46 -2.46
C ILE A 198 -3.61 -17.50 -2.94
N THR A 199 -4.80 -17.53 -2.36
CA THR A 199 -5.85 -18.46 -2.79
C THR A 199 -6.18 -18.26 -4.27
N LEU A 200 -6.26 -17.01 -4.72
CA LEU A 200 -6.51 -16.66 -6.11
C LEU A 200 -5.34 -17.06 -7.02
N ILE A 201 -4.10 -16.75 -6.64
CA ILE A 201 -2.91 -17.12 -7.43
C ILE A 201 -2.77 -18.64 -7.53
N ARG A 202 -2.97 -19.36 -6.43
CA ARG A 202 -2.98 -20.83 -6.40
C ARG A 202 -4.04 -21.38 -7.34
N HIS A 203 -5.25 -20.86 -7.30
CA HIS A 203 -6.30 -21.28 -8.22
C HIS A 203 -5.91 -21.08 -9.69
N GLN A 204 -5.36 -19.92 -10.05
CA GLN A 204 -4.88 -19.67 -11.41
C GLN A 204 -3.77 -20.65 -11.79
N PHE A 205 -2.80 -20.86 -10.92
CA PHE A 205 -1.68 -21.75 -11.18
C PHE A 205 -2.12 -23.20 -11.35
N GLU A 206 -2.83 -23.76 -10.38
CA GLU A 206 -3.20 -25.17 -10.35
C GLU A 206 -4.24 -25.54 -11.39
N TYR A 207 -5.18 -24.65 -11.71
CA TYR A 207 -6.31 -25.01 -12.57
C TYR A 207 -6.23 -24.44 -13.99
N LYS A 208 -5.44 -23.38 -14.21
CA LYS A 208 -5.27 -22.79 -15.57
C LYS A 208 -3.92 -23.11 -16.18
N ILE A 209 -2.83 -22.97 -15.42
CA ILE A 209 -1.47 -23.10 -15.98
C ILE A 209 -0.96 -24.54 -15.89
N ALA A 210 -0.92 -25.07 -14.67
CA ALA A 210 -0.25 -26.32 -14.31
C ALA A 210 -1.24 -27.45 -14.00
N THR A 211 -2.38 -27.50 -14.70
CA THR A 211 -3.51 -28.43 -14.44
C THR A 211 -3.10 -29.90 -14.32
N ASN A 212 -2.05 -30.31 -15.05
CA ASN A 212 -1.56 -31.69 -15.08
C ASN A 212 -0.10 -31.82 -14.59
N ILE A 213 0.35 -30.92 -13.71
CA ILE A 213 1.69 -30.95 -13.12
C ILE A 213 1.55 -30.90 -11.59
N LYS A 214 1.58 -32.08 -10.96
CA LYS A 214 1.57 -32.17 -9.49
C LYS A 214 2.99 -32.02 -8.95
N ARG A 215 3.12 -31.53 -7.71
CA ARG A 215 4.41 -31.28 -7.05
C ARG A 215 5.31 -32.51 -6.97
N GLN A 216 4.72 -33.62 -6.56
CA GLN A 216 5.37 -34.92 -6.45
C GLN A 216 5.91 -35.43 -7.79
N ASP A 217 5.35 -34.96 -8.91
CA ASP A 217 5.75 -35.36 -10.26
C ASP A 217 6.83 -34.43 -10.84
N ILE A 218 7.21 -33.31 -10.18
CA ILE A 218 8.16 -32.34 -10.76
C ILE A 218 9.56 -32.94 -10.95
N ALA A 219 10.00 -33.81 -10.04
CA ALA A 219 11.25 -34.54 -10.20
C ALA A 219 11.20 -35.46 -11.43
N ASP A 220 10.02 -36.02 -11.71
CA ASP A 220 9.77 -36.91 -12.84
C ASP A 220 9.59 -36.16 -14.18
N LEU A 221 9.61 -34.81 -14.15
CA LEU A 221 9.57 -33.95 -15.34
C LEU A 221 10.96 -33.49 -15.79
N GLU A 222 12.04 -34.03 -15.22
CA GLU A 222 13.38 -33.86 -15.78
C GLU A 222 13.48 -34.41 -17.20
N ILE A 223 14.35 -33.81 -18.01
CA ILE A 223 14.52 -34.25 -19.39
C ILE A 223 15.14 -35.65 -19.38
N TYR A 224 14.40 -36.64 -19.90
CA TYR A 224 14.83 -38.02 -20.04
C TYR A 224 14.70 -38.49 -21.49
N PHE A 225 15.55 -39.42 -21.91
CA PHE A 225 15.44 -40.02 -23.24
C PHE A 225 14.37 -41.11 -23.26
N CYS A 226 13.33 -40.93 -24.08
CA CYS A 226 12.28 -41.92 -24.28
C CYS A 226 12.74 -42.99 -25.29
N PRO A 227 12.86 -44.27 -24.93
CA PRO A 227 13.30 -45.32 -25.84
C PRO A 227 12.28 -45.64 -26.95
N ASP A 228 10.98 -45.46 -26.67
CA ASP A 228 9.91 -45.71 -27.65
C ASP A 228 9.88 -44.65 -28.74
N CYS A 229 9.99 -43.37 -28.35
CA CYS A 229 9.99 -42.24 -29.25
C CYS A 229 11.39 -41.89 -29.79
N LYS A 230 12.44 -42.45 -29.18
CA LYS A 230 13.87 -42.19 -29.47
C LYS A 230 14.27 -40.71 -29.38
N CYS A 231 13.71 -39.99 -28.42
CA CYS A 231 13.89 -38.54 -28.25
C CYS A 231 13.75 -38.10 -26.78
N PRO A 232 14.27 -36.91 -26.41
CA PRO A 232 14.12 -36.37 -25.06
C PRO A 232 12.69 -35.88 -24.79
N HIS A 233 12.14 -36.26 -23.63
CA HIS A 233 10.85 -35.82 -23.09
C HIS A 233 11.07 -35.16 -21.73
N GLY A 234 10.17 -34.27 -21.33
CA GLY A 234 10.24 -33.56 -20.05
C GLY A 234 10.00 -32.07 -20.19
N LEU A 235 10.23 -31.31 -19.13
CA LEU A 235 10.15 -29.86 -19.15
C LEU A 235 11.54 -29.23 -19.24
N PRO A 236 11.69 -28.15 -20.02
CA PRO A 236 12.86 -27.27 -19.92
C PRO A 236 13.17 -26.89 -18.48
N GLU A 237 14.46 -26.84 -18.16
CA GLU A 237 14.94 -26.61 -16.80
C GLU A 237 14.35 -25.33 -16.18
N GLU A 238 14.37 -24.22 -16.93
CA GLU A 238 13.85 -22.94 -16.45
C GLU A 238 12.36 -23.01 -16.09
N ILE A 239 11.53 -23.62 -16.95
CA ILE A 239 10.10 -23.80 -16.71
C ILE A 239 9.88 -24.67 -15.47
N ARG A 240 10.61 -25.78 -15.37
CA ARG A 240 10.52 -26.72 -14.25
C ARG A 240 10.89 -26.06 -12.92
N LEU A 241 11.98 -25.28 -12.89
CA LEU A 241 12.43 -24.56 -11.70
C LEU A 241 11.42 -23.48 -11.28
N LEU A 242 10.83 -22.75 -12.24
CA LEU A 242 9.78 -21.76 -11.94
C LEU A 242 8.52 -22.41 -11.37
N VAL A 243 8.05 -23.49 -11.99
CA VAL A 243 6.89 -24.27 -11.53
C VAL A 243 7.12 -24.80 -10.11
N LYS A 244 8.31 -25.36 -9.84
CA LYS A 244 8.69 -25.80 -8.49
C LYS A 244 8.71 -24.64 -7.49
N SER A 245 9.36 -23.53 -7.84
CA SER A 245 9.48 -22.33 -7.00
C SER A 245 8.11 -21.74 -6.64
N ILE A 246 7.16 -21.74 -7.58
CA ILE A 246 5.79 -21.26 -7.35
C ILE A 246 5.07 -22.18 -6.35
N GLN A 247 5.12 -23.50 -6.56
CA GLN A 247 4.48 -24.47 -5.66
C GLN A 247 5.07 -24.40 -4.25
N ASP A 248 6.40 -24.33 -4.11
CA ASP A 248 7.05 -24.22 -2.82
C ASP A 248 6.62 -22.94 -2.07
N LYS A 249 6.48 -21.81 -2.77
CA LYS A 249 6.01 -20.55 -2.16
C LYS A 249 4.55 -20.57 -1.77
N ILE A 250 3.68 -21.22 -2.55
CA ILE A 250 2.26 -21.37 -2.18
C ILE A 250 2.15 -22.09 -0.83
N ILE A 251 2.93 -23.16 -0.63
CA ILE A 251 2.92 -23.95 0.60
C ILE A 251 3.54 -23.19 1.78
N GLN A 252 4.69 -22.54 1.59
CA GLN A 252 5.35 -21.75 2.65
C GLN A 252 4.47 -20.64 3.24
N ILE A 253 3.42 -20.23 2.54
CA ILE A 253 2.49 -19.20 3.00
C ILE A 253 1.35 -19.82 3.83
N GLU A 254 1.08 -21.11 3.68
CA GLU A 254 0.00 -21.83 4.37
C GLU A 254 0.45 -22.42 5.72
N GLU A 255 1.76 -22.62 5.91
CA GLU A 255 2.41 -23.02 7.17
C GLU A 255 2.66 -21.83 8.12
#